data_AF-A0AAV2R3H5-F1
#
_entry.id   AF-A0AAV2R3H5-F1
#
_cell.length_a   1.000
_cell.length_b   1.000
_cell.length_c   1.000
_cell.angle_alpha   90.00
_cell.angle_beta   90.00
_cell.angle_gamma   90.00
#
_symmetry.space_group_name_H-M   'P 1'
#
loop_
_entity.id
_entity.type
_entity.pdbx_description
1 polymer ?
#
loop_
_entity_poly.entity_id
_entity_poly.type
_entity_poly.pdbx_seq_one_letter_code
_entity_poly.pdbx_strand_id
1 'polypeptide(L)'
;MSWDEAESKCDWYSARLATVRDAHTLKHYIDSYFSKANFWIGGKIQEDKGTWGWISGEEVNSSFPWVLQDHGEQQPTEDNQNCMVLKYLPDKSQHEFVAEICDKKSHYICEVHKIKLDRWRWVSDLPVEPSFPWGGYNDGSQHHTDTEEHRCMALRSSEHHNLYHYVGSRCNETFRYVCEASQMIHGDQHMNRRNGKTMRENIQNMNAIDAHLLMDIYYEDDEKECQDDLFVFSFENKCYKIDELKNPCDPCNECPSKGYALAQPERPDLLWQFIEESGNYPYIQKNHMSYAGPLVIGGRGNGRDFVWDNGSVIHSSWWEREPRSVKNINCLVMGSHRSKTAILKSQLCRDNFIVLCEQTGSVEDSDSSDDYDYYDYDDESDYNEDGPSESTSDTIGNSYSRAGSSGIKPGESQKGSCEDSTTDCLSWESYCAGNSAVRNKCPKTCKTCVASATDVCEDSDPNCKHWKTYCDSNTTVKGKCKATCGVCQPSPSTG
;
A
#
# COMPACT_ATOMS: atom_id res chain seq x y z
N MET A 1 -4.26 -24.29 9.14
CA MET A 1 -5.61 -24.11 9.70
C MET A 1 -6.54 -25.15 9.11
N SER A 2 -7.62 -25.48 9.80
CA SER A 2 -8.72 -26.28 9.25
C SER A 2 -9.41 -25.53 8.10
N TRP A 3 -10.27 -26.21 7.37
CA TRP A 3 -11.03 -25.60 6.28
C TRP A 3 -11.99 -24.51 6.81
N ASP A 4 -12.75 -24.77 7.88
CA ASP A 4 -13.70 -23.81 8.44
C ASP A 4 -13.00 -22.59 9.07
N GLU A 5 -11.81 -22.79 9.67
CA GLU A 5 -10.95 -21.69 10.14
C GLU A 5 -10.46 -20.83 8.97
N ALA A 6 -10.08 -21.46 7.85
CA ALA A 6 -9.62 -20.76 6.65
C ALA A 6 -10.74 -19.92 6.01
N GLU A 7 -11.96 -20.47 5.93
CA GLU A 7 -13.11 -19.73 5.44
C GLU A 7 -13.42 -18.53 6.33
N SER A 8 -13.47 -18.73 7.65
CA SER A 8 -13.70 -17.65 8.62
C SER A 8 -12.63 -16.55 8.48
N LYS A 9 -11.39 -16.91 8.17
CA LYS A 9 -10.31 -15.96 7.95
C LYS A 9 -10.45 -15.20 6.63
N CYS A 10 -10.90 -15.85 5.56
CA CYS A 10 -11.23 -15.16 4.31
C CYS A 10 -12.40 -14.19 4.50
N ASP A 11 -13.45 -14.60 5.21
CA ASP A 11 -14.63 -13.77 5.48
C ASP A 11 -14.27 -12.46 6.22
N TRP A 12 -13.30 -12.52 7.14
CA TRP A 12 -12.78 -11.34 7.84
C TRP A 12 -12.23 -10.26 6.89
N TYR A 13 -11.76 -10.63 5.70
CA TYR A 13 -11.28 -9.73 4.66
C TYR A 13 -12.36 -9.40 3.61
N SER A 14 -13.65 -9.64 3.90
CA SER A 14 -14.74 -9.55 2.91
C SER A 14 -14.47 -10.41 1.67
N ALA A 15 -13.78 -11.54 1.88
CA ALA A 15 -13.45 -12.53 0.87
C ALA A 15 -14.12 -13.87 1.23
N ARG A 16 -13.84 -14.91 0.46
CA ARG A 16 -14.21 -16.30 0.79
C ARG A 16 -13.15 -17.25 0.24
N LEU A 17 -13.15 -18.52 0.61
CA LEU A 17 -12.28 -19.49 -0.04
C LEU A 17 -12.54 -19.55 -1.55
N ALA A 18 -11.47 -19.69 -2.32
CA ALA A 18 -11.49 -19.53 -3.76
C ALA A 18 -12.41 -20.54 -4.48
N THR A 19 -13.23 -20.02 -5.40
CA THR A 19 -14.05 -20.82 -6.32
C THR A 19 -13.26 -21.02 -7.61
N VAL A 20 -12.92 -22.27 -7.92
CA VAL A 20 -12.00 -22.55 -9.02
C VAL A 20 -12.73 -22.63 -10.35
N ARG A 21 -12.68 -21.55 -11.13
CA ARG A 21 -13.28 -21.47 -12.47
C ARG A 21 -12.41 -22.09 -13.56
N ASP A 22 -11.10 -21.96 -13.42
CA ASP A 22 -10.11 -22.57 -14.30
C ASP A 22 -9.08 -23.31 -13.44
N ALA A 23 -9.34 -24.60 -13.27
CA ALA A 23 -8.54 -25.48 -12.44
C ALA A 23 -7.11 -25.63 -12.97
N HIS A 24 -6.92 -25.60 -14.29
CA HIS A 24 -5.59 -25.75 -14.87
C HIS A 24 -4.74 -24.50 -14.65
N THR A 25 -5.32 -23.32 -14.88
CA THR A 25 -4.62 -22.04 -14.64
C THR A 25 -4.23 -21.87 -13.18
N LEU A 26 -5.14 -22.17 -12.24
CA LEU A 26 -4.84 -22.10 -10.81
C LEU A 26 -3.72 -23.09 -10.42
N LYS A 27 -3.84 -24.35 -10.84
CA LYS A 27 -2.83 -25.38 -10.57
C LYS A 27 -1.45 -24.96 -11.08
N HIS A 28 -1.37 -24.53 -12.34
CA HIS A 28 -0.11 -24.07 -12.95
C HIS A 28 0.53 -22.91 -12.17
N TYR A 29 -0.29 -21.94 -11.72
CA TYR A 29 0.18 -20.84 -10.90
C TYR A 29 0.76 -21.34 -9.56
N ILE A 30 0.04 -22.22 -8.86
CA ILE A 30 0.49 -22.77 -7.57
C ILE A 30 1.74 -23.63 -7.74
N ASP A 31 1.81 -24.48 -8.78
CA ASP A 31 3.00 -25.27 -9.12
C ASP A 31 4.23 -24.37 -9.39
N SER A 32 4.04 -23.21 -10.02
CA SER A 32 5.13 -22.30 -10.39
C SER A 32 5.71 -21.52 -9.21
N TYR A 33 4.87 -21.15 -8.24
CA TYR A 33 5.25 -20.19 -7.20
C TYR A 33 5.27 -20.77 -5.78
N PHE A 34 4.54 -21.87 -5.53
CA PHE A 34 4.33 -22.39 -4.18
C PHE A 34 4.62 -23.89 -4.13
N SER A 35 5.90 -24.26 -4.22
CA SER A 35 6.29 -25.67 -4.19
C SER A 35 5.98 -26.30 -2.82
N LYS A 36 5.40 -27.51 -2.83
CA LYS A 36 5.25 -28.41 -1.67
C LYS A 36 4.24 -27.99 -0.59
N ALA A 37 3.45 -26.95 -0.81
CA ALA A 37 2.41 -26.53 0.12
C ALA A 37 1.03 -27.09 -0.26
N ASN A 38 0.13 -27.21 0.71
CA ASN A 38 -1.26 -27.61 0.47
C ASN A 38 -2.18 -26.43 0.72
N PHE A 39 -3.20 -26.26 -0.12
CA PHE A 39 -4.08 -25.10 -0.07
C PHE A 39 -5.56 -25.49 -0.03
N TRP A 40 -6.25 -25.08 1.03
CA TRP A 40 -7.71 -25.09 1.08
C TRP A 40 -8.28 -24.15 0.03
N ILE A 41 -9.33 -24.62 -0.63
CA ILE A 41 -10.14 -23.90 -1.62
C ILE A 41 -11.61 -24.17 -1.33
N GLY A 42 -12.50 -23.39 -1.94
CA GLY A 42 -13.91 -23.28 -1.53
C GLY A 42 -14.80 -24.47 -1.84
N GLY A 43 -14.26 -25.63 -2.24
CA GLY A 43 -15.05 -26.83 -2.51
C GLY A 43 -15.36 -27.61 -1.23
N LYS A 44 -16.64 -27.93 -1.00
CA LYS A 44 -17.11 -28.78 0.11
C LYS A 44 -18.26 -29.68 -0.35
N ILE A 45 -18.43 -30.85 0.24
CA ILE A 45 -19.62 -31.68 0.01
C ILE A 45 -20.82 -30.97 0.67
N GLN A 46 -21.90 -30.79 -0.10
CA GLN A 46 -23.17 -30.26 0.39
C GLN A 46 -23.93 -31.39 1.10
N GLU A 47 -24.03 -31.34 2.42
CA GLU A 47 -24.60 -32.43 3.26
C GLU A 47 -26.03 -32.83 2.86
N ASP A 48 -26.82 -31.87 2.38
CA ASP A 48 -28.20 -32.07 1.95
C ASP A 48 -28.33 -32.80 0.61
N LYS A 49 -27.32 -32.68 -0.27
CA LYS A 49 -27.34 -33.25 -1.62
C LYS A 49 -26.40 -34.43 -1.82
N GLY A 50 -25.38 -34.56 -0.97
CA GLY A 50 -24.27 -35.49 -1.17
C GLY A 50 -23.43 -35.17 -2.42
N THR A 51 -23.48 -33.94 -2.93
CA THR A 51 -22.75 -33.48 -4.12
C THR A 51 -21.75 -32.40 -3.77
N TRP A 52 -20.67 -32.29 -4.55
CA TRP A 52 -19.71 -31.20 -4.38
C TRP A 52 -20.29 -29.86 -4.81
N GLY A 53 -20.18 -28.88 -3.92
CA GLY A 53 -20.49 -27.49 -4.20
C GLY A 53 -19.33 -26.58 -3.83
N TRP A 54 -19.26 -25.45 -4.52
CA TRP A 54 -18.47 -24.32 -4.09
C TRP A 54 -19.18 -23.58 -2.96
N ILE A 55 -18.42 -22.91 -2.10
CA ILE A 55 -18.96 -21.99 -1.09
C ILE A 55 -19.73 -20.81 -1.70
N SER A 56 -19.55 -20.56 -3.01
CA SER A 56 -20.40 -19.64 -3.77
C SER A 56 -21.85 -20.13 -3.96
N GLY A 57 -22.14 -21.40 -3.66
CA GLY A 57 -23.42 -22.06 -3.92
C GLY A 57 -23.50 -22.74 -5.29
N GLU A 58 -22.53 -22.51 -6.17
CA GLU A 58 -22.44 -23.17 -7.47
C GLU A 58 -22.03 -24.65 -7.30
N GLU A 59 -22.58 -25.56 -8.09
CA GLU A 59 -22.14 -26.97 -8.07
C GLU A 59 -20.77 -27.13 -8.76
N VAL A 60 -19.94 -28.04 -8.25
CA VAL A 60 -18.66 -28.38 -8.90
C VAL A 60 -18.97 -29.17 -10.17
N ASN A 61 -18.41 -28.72 -11.31
CA ASN A 61 -18.64 -29.38 -12.59
C ASN A 61 -18.17 -30.85 -12.55
N SER A 62 -18.95 -31.77 -13.13
CA SER A 62 -18.56 -33.19 -13.25
C SER A 62 -17.25 -33.42 -14.02
N SER A 63 -16.85 -32.47 -14.87
CA SER A 63 -15.57 -32.49 -15.58
C SER A 63 -14.42 -31.86 -14.79
N PHE A 64 -14.61 -31.54 -13.51
CA PHE A 64 -13.56 -30.96 -12.68
C PHE A 64 -12.39 -31.96 -12.55
N PRO A 65 -11.13 -31.52 -12.69
CA PRO A 65 -9.97 -32.41 -12.80
C PRO A 65 -9.51 -32.90 -11.43
N TRP A 66 -10.35 -33.72 -10.79
CA TRP A 66 -9.99 -34.47 -9.59
C TRP A 66 -8.81 -35.40 -9.86
N VAL A 67 -7.98 -35.63 -8.85
CA VAL A 67 -6.97 -36.69 -8.94
C VAL A 67 -7.67 -38.04 -9.13
N LEU A 68 -7.18 -38.83 -10.08
CA LEU A 68 -7.51 -40.25 -10.16
C LEU A 68 -6.73 -40.99 -9.09
N GLN A 69 -7.42 -41.80 -8.29
CA GLN A 69 -6.77 -42.74 -7.39
C GLN A 69 -6.09 -43.86 -8.18
N ASP A 70 -5.23 -44.64 -7.52
CA ASP A 70 -4.51 -45.77 -8.11
C ASP A 70 -5.45 -46.83 -8.72
N HIS A 71 -6.71 -46.89 -8.28
CA HIS A 71 -7.74 -47.78 -8.80
C HIS A 71 -8.60 -47.16 -9.93
N GLY A 72 -8.28 -45.94 -10.36
CA GLY A 72 -9.04 -45.23 -11.39
C GLY A 72 -10.36 -44.63 -10.91
N GLU A 73 -10.68 -44.72 -9.62
CA GLU A 73 -11.85 -44.08 -9.03
C GLU A 73 -11.60 -42.57 -8.86
N GLN A 74 -12.60 -41.77 -9.21
CA GLN A 74 -12.58 -40.32 -9.07
C GLN A 74 -12.92 -39.97 -7.62
N GLN A 75 -12.07 -39.19 -6.95
CA GLN A 75 -12.36 -38.66 -5.61
C GLN A 75 -13.69 -37.88 -5.60
N PRO A 76 -14.44 -37.89 -4.49
CA PRO A 76 -14.15 -38.49 -3.18
C PRO A 76 -14.56 -39.95 -3.06
N THR A 77 -13.82 -40.75 -2.29
CA THR A 77 -14.16 -42.15 -2.02
C THR A 77 -14.41 -42.46 -0.55
N GLU A 78 -14.10 -41.53 0.37
CA GLU A 78 -14.20 -41.75 1.82
C GLU A 78 -15.26 -40.85 2.46
N ASP A 79 -16.05 -41.40 3.38
CA ASP A 79 -17.21 -40.77 4.03
C ASP A 79 -16.89 -39.52 4.89
N ASN A 80 -15.61 -39.18 5.10
CA ASN A 80 -15.18 -38.05 5.94
C ASN A 80 -14.29 -37.02 5.21
N GLN A 81 -14.03 -37.20 3.91
CA GLN A 81 -13.20 -36.30 3.12
C GLN A 81 -14.10 -35.26 2.42
N ASN A 82 -14.62 -34.33 3.23
CA ASN A 82 -15.68 -33.43 2.77
C ASN A 82 -15.17 -32.07 2.28
N CYS A 83 -13.86 -31.80 2.33
CA CYS A 83 -13.29 -30.51 1.97
C CYS A 83 -12.25 -30.65 0.85
N MET A 84 -12.28 -29.72 -0.11
CA MET A 84 -11.39 -29.74 -1.27
C MET A 84 -10.07 -29.04 -0.95
N VAL A 85 -8.95 -29.70 -1.24
CA VAL A 85 -7.60 -29.15 -1.10
C VAL A 85 -6.84 -29.32 -2.41
N LEU A 86 -6.07 -28.30 -2.77
CA LEU A 86 -5.02 -28.39 -3.78
C LEU A 86 -3.75 -28.90 -3.09
N LYS A 87 -3.49 -30.21 -3.20
CA LYS A 87 -2.46 -30.93 -2.44
C LYS A 87 -1.25 -31.22 -3.31
N TYR A 88 -0.05 -30.92 -2.80
CA TYR A 88 1.17 -31.31 -3.47
C TYR A 88 1.40 -32.83 -3.34
N LEU A 89 1.55 -33.51 -4.48
CA LEU A 89 1.83 -34.93 -4.56
C LEU A 89 3.30 -35.14 -4.97
N PRO A 90 4.20 -35.60 -4.06
CA PRO A 90 5.63 -35.71 -4.35
C PRO A 90 5.97 -36.66 -5.49
N ASP A 91 5.21 -37.75 -5.64
CA ASP A 91 5.31 -38.75 -6.71
C ASP A 91 5.04 -38.17 -8.10
N LYS A 92 4.11 -37.22 -8.19
CA LYS A 92 3.80 -36.50 -9.44
C LYS A 92 4.57 -35.19 -9.58
N SER A 93 5.24 -34.75 -8.51
CA SER A 93 5.92 -33.46 -8.41
C SER A 93 5.04 -32.27 -8.81
N GLN A 94 3.73 -32.36 -8.55
CA GLN A 94 2.74 -31.34 -8.91
C GLN A 94 1.58 -31.34 -7.91
N HIS A 95 0.80 -30.26 -7.89
CA HIS A 95 -0.42 -30.20 -7.09
C HIS A 95 -1.58 -30.91 -7.79
N GLU A 96 -2.45 -31.55 -7.01
CA GLU A 96 -3.70 -32.12 -7.50
C GLU A 96 -4.88 -31.73 -6.61
N PHE A 97 -6.06 -31.66 -7.21
CA PHE A 97 -7.30 -31.45 -6.48
C PHE A 97 -7.73 -32.77 -5.83
N VAL A 98 -7.79 -32.78 -4.51
CA VAL A 98 -8.17 -33.96 -3.73
C VAL A 98 -9.21 -33.61 -2.68
N ALA A 99 -10.03 -34.59 -2.33
CA ALA A 99 -10.86 -34.52 -1.14
C ALA A 99 -9.97 -34.80 0.10
N GLU A 100 -10.24 -34.11 1.20
CA GLU A 100 -9.45 -34.22 2.42
C GLU A 100 -10.33 -33.94 3.65
N ILE A 101 -9.90 -34.48 4.80
CA ILE A 101 -10.58 -34.26 6.08
C ILE A 101 -10.48 -32.77 6.45
N CYS A 102 -11.62 -32.12 6.66
CA CYS A 102 -11.72 -30.67 6.88
C CYS A 102 -10.88 -30.14 8.06
N ASP A 103 -10.65 -30.97 9.08
CA ASP A 103 -9.88 -30.61 10.28
C ASP A 103 -8.36 -30.60 10.07
N LYS A 104 -7.87 -31.09 8.93
CA LYS A 104 -6.43 -31.06 8.65
C LYS A 104 -5.91 -29.63 8.50
N LYS A 105 -4.65 -29.44 8.88
CA LYS A 105 -4.00 -28.14 8.76
C LYS A 105 -3.38 -27.97 7.37
N SER A 106 -3.86 -26.98 6.63
CA SER A 106 -3.28 -26.53 5.35
C SER A 106 -3.17 -25.00 5.31
N HIS A 107 -2.50 -24.47 4.27
CA HIS A 107 -2.65 -23.09 3.83
C HIS A 107 -4.00 -22.93 3.11
N TYR A 108 -4.31 -21.74 2.61
CA TYR A 108 -5.61 -21.44 2.03
C TYR A 108 -5.51 -20.33 0.99
N ILE A 109 -6.45 -20.29 0.05
CA ILE A 109 -6.54 -19.28 -1.00
C ILE A 109 -7.91 -18.61 -0.90
N CYS A 110 -7.93 -17.30 -0.66
CA CYS A 110 -9.14 -16.50 -0.68
C CYS A 110 -9.39 -15.90 -2.08
N GLU A 111 -10.66 -15.78 -2.47
CA GLU A 111 -11.11 -14.93 -3.57
C GLU A 111 -11.94 -13.75 -3.04
N VAL A 112 -11.69 -12.57 -3.59
CA VAL A 112 -12.54 -11.39 -3.38
C VAL A 112 -13.47 -11.27 -4.58
N HIS A 113 -14.76 -11.01 -4.34
CA HIS A 113 -15.68 -10.80 -5.46
C HIS A 113 -15.26 -9.58 -6.25
N LYS A 114 -14.99 -9.76 -7.54
CA LYS A 114 -15.00 -8.63 -8.47
C LYS A 114 -16.41 -8.07 -8.46
N ILE A 115 -16.58 -6.89 -7.89
CA ILE A 115 -17.80 -6.10 -8.02
C ILE A 115 -18.02 -5.89 -9.52
N LYS A 116 -18.94 -6.65 -10.13
CA LYS A 116 -19.30 -6.50 -11.56
C LYS A 116 -20.01 -5.16 -11.73
N LEU A 117 -19.33 -4.21 -12.34
CA LEU A 117 -19.80 -2.85 -12.58
C LEU A 117 -20.75 -2.78 -13.80
N ASP A 118 -21.77 -3.63 -13.90
CA ASP A 118 -22.63 -3.71 -15.10
C ASP A 118 -23.63 -2.52 -15.25
N ARG A 119 -23.53 -1.49 -14.40
CA ARG A 119 -24.46 -0.35 -14.40
C ARG A 119 -23.82 1.01 -14.05
N TRP A 120 -22.54 1.18 -14.35
CA TRP A 120 -21.81 2.43 -14.10
C TRP A 120 -21.73 3.26 -15.39
N ARG A 121 -22.03 4.57 -15.29
CA ARG A 121 -21.67 5.54 -16.34
C ARG A 121 -20.36 6.19 -15.93
N TRP A 122 -19.40 6.24 -16.86
CA TRP A 122 -18.21 7.08 -16.71
C TRP A 122 -18.64 8.55 -16.57
N VAL A 123 -18.25 9.20 -15.48
CA VAL A 123 -18.59 10.61 -15.25
C VAL A 123 -17.44 11.53 -15.69
N SER A 124 -16.19 11.06 -15.76
CA SER A 124 -15.02 11.83 -16.27
C SER A 124 -13.73 10.99 -16.25
N ASP A 125 -12.71 11.39 -17.02
CA ASP A 125 -11.31 10.92 -16.91
C ASP A 125 -10.45 11.81 -15.98
N LEU A 126 -11.06 12.83 -15.37
CA LEU A 126 -10.39 13.68 -14.37
C LEU A 126 -10.28 12.93 -13.03
N PRO A 127 -9.20 13.11 -12.27
CA PRO A 127 -9.10 12.59 -10.91
C PRO A 127 -10.24 13.15 -10.07
N VAL A 128 -11.15 12.27 -9.65
CA VAL A 128 -12.16 12.59 -8.64
C VAL A 128 -11.45 12.44 -7.30
N GLU A 129 -11.46 13.50 -6.49
CA GLU A 129 -10.93 13.42 -5.12
C GLU A 129 -11.71 12.33 -4.35
N PRO A 130 -11.04 11.42 -3.63
CA PRO A 130 -11.64 10.25 -2.98
C PRO A 130 -12.54 10.58 -1.77
N SER A 131 -13.02 11.81 -1.65
CA SER A 131 -13.78 12.34 -0.52
C SER A 131 -15.30 12.12 -0.61
N PHE A 132 -15.78 11.26 -1.52
CA PHE A 132 -17.21 10.93 -1.61
C PHE A 132 -17.55 9.51 -1.14
N PRO A 133 -17.72 9.30 0.18
CA PRO A 133 -18.55 8.21 0.66
C PRO A 133 -19.79 8.70 1.41
N TRP A 134 -20.93 8.15 1.01
CA TRP A 134 -22.05 7.95 1.92
C TRP A 134 -21.64 6.96 3.00
N GLY A 135 -21.73 7.35 4.27
CA GLY A 135 -21.68 6.43 5.41
C GLY A 135 -23.10 6.04 5.80
N GLY A 136 -23.45 4.76 5.66
CA GLY A 136 -24.57 4.17 6.37
C GLY A 136 -24.26 4.15 7.87
N TYR A 137 -24.54 5.26 8.55
CA TYR A 137 -24.37 5.38 9.99
C TYR A 137 -25.61 4.82 10.68
N ASN A 138 -25.45 3.71 11.39
CA ASN A 138 -26.42 3.21 12.34
C ASN A 138 -25.78 3.38 13.73
N ASP A 139 -26.26 4.37 14.48
CA ASP A 139 -25.89 4.55 15.88
C ASP A 139 -26.33 3.31 16.67
N GLY A 140 -25.38 2.41 16.94
CA GLY A 140 -25.56 1.24 17.79
C GLY A 140 -25.54 1.56 19.29
N SER A 141 -25.80 2.81 19.72
CA SER A 141 -25.91 3.14 21.13
C SER A 141 -27.18 2.51 21.73
N GLN A 142 -26.97 1.37 22.39
CA GLN A 142 -27.93 0.85 23.35
C GLN A 142 -27.95 1.80 24.55
N HIS A 143 -28.83 2.79 24.57
CA HIS A 143 -29.55 3.17 25.79
C HIS A 143 -30.73 4.14 25.53
N HIS A 144 -31.92 3.61 25.86
CA HIS A 144 -33.22 4.23 26.04
C HIS A 144 -33.27 5.72 26.43
N THR A 145 -33.95 6.53 25.60
CA THR A 145 -35.20 7.22 25.97
C THR A 145 -36.13 7.29 24.73
N ASP A 146 -37.42 7.02 24.92
CA ASP A 146 -38.42 6.59 23.92
C ASP A 146 -38.83 7.58 22.79
N THR A 147 -38.01 8.53 22.35
CA THR A 147 -38.42 9.46 21.27
C THR A 147 -37.35 9.90 20.28
N GLU A 148 -36.10 9.44 20.35
CA GLU A 148 -35.08 9.87 19.38
C GLU A 148 -35.01 8.91 18.18
N GLU A 149 -35.57 9.35 17.06
CA GLU A 149 -35.56 8.65 15.78
C GLU A 149 -34.13 8.58 15.21
N HIS A 150 -33.66 7.38 14.89
CA HIS A 150 -32.37 7.15 14.23
C HIS A 150 -32.22 8.04 12.98
N ARG A 151 -31.12 8.81 12.94
CA ARG A 151 -30.79 9.70 11.82
C ARG A 151 -29.65 9.14 10.98
N CYS A 152 -29.84 9.14 9.67
CA CYS A 152 -28.89 8.76 8.64
C CYS A 152 -28.54 10.02 7.82
N MET A 153 -27.30 10.14 7.35
CA MET A 153 -26.91 11.24 6.46
C MET A 153 -27.41 11.00 5.04
N ALA A 154 -27.95 12.05 4.40
CA ALA A 154 -28.37 12.03 3.02
C ALA A 154 -27.87 13.25 2.23
N LEU A 155 -27.61 13.07 0.94
CA LEU A 155 -27.23 14.15 0.02
C LEU A 155 -28.50 14.74 -0.62
N ARG A 156 -28.80 16.02 -0.41
CA ARG A 156 -29.97 16.70 -0.98
C ARG A 156 -29.54 17.75 -2.01
N SER A 157 -30.17 17.76 -3.20
CA SER A 157 -29.92 18.82 -4.18
C SER A 157 -30.63 20.10 -3.74
N SER A 158 -29.91 21.23 -3.76
CA SER A 158 -30.51 22.55 -3.59
C SER A 158 -31.24 22.97 -4.88
N GLU A 159 -32.48 23.43 -4.76
CA GLU A 159 -33.31 23.86 -5.91
C GLU A 159 -32.74 25.07 -6.66
N HIS A 160 -31.75 25.78 -6.07
CA HIS A 160 -31.30 27.07 -6.61
C HIS A 160 -29.88 27.11 -7.16
N HIS A 161 -29.03 26.08 -7.01
CA HIS A 161 -27.60 26.24 -7.35
C HIS A 161 -26.83 25.03 -7.93
N ASN A 162 -27.47 23.93 -8.36
CA ASN A 162 -26.72 22.70 -8.72
C ASN A 162 -25.75 22.22 -7.61
N LEU A 163 -25.98 22.66 -6.37
CA LEU A 163 -25.16 22.33 -5.21
C LEU A 163 -25.87 21.25 -4.40
N TYR A 164 -25.10 20.26 -3.97
CA TYR A 164 -25.54 19.22 -3.05
C TYR A 164 -25.05 19.55 -1.64
N HIS A 165 -25.86 19.27 -0.63
CA HIS A 165 -25.47 19.40 0.78
C HIS A 165 -25.90 18.17 1.57
N TYR A 166 -25.13 17.82 2.59
CA TYR A 166 -25.45 16.75 3.52
C TYR A 166 -26.55 17.20 4.50
N VAL A 167 -27.54 16.34 4.71
CA VAL A 167 -28.62 16.54 5.68
C VAL A 167 -28.79 15.28 6.51
N GLY A 168 -28.94 15.41 7.83
CA GLY A 168 -29.40 14.31 8.67
C GLY A 168 -30.91 14.09 8.47
N SER A 169 -31.30 12.90 8.05
CA SER A 169 -32.69 12.48 7.81
C SER A 169 -33.02 11.20 8.58
N ARG A 170 -34.28 10.81 8.67
CA ARG A 170 -34.64 9.55 9.34
C ARG A 170 -34.10 8.36 8.54
N CYS A 171 -33.54 7.37 9.21
CA CYS A 171 -32.98 6.18 8.54
C CYS A 171 -34.02 5.35 7.78
N ASN A 172 -35.32 5.50 8.07
CA ASN A 172 -36.40 4.82 7.38
C ASN A 172 -36.95 5.57 6.15
N GLU A 173 -36.39 6.74 5.82
CA GLU A 173 -36.75 7.45 4.58
C GLU A 173 -36.04 6.84 3.37
N THR A 174 -36.70 6.90 2.21
CA THR A 174 -36.16 6.36 0.95
C THR A 174 -35.28 7.39 0.24
N PHE A 175 -34.00 7.05 0.07
CA PHE A 175 -33.02 7.88 -0.65
C PHE A 175 -32.54 7.21 -1.93
N ARG A 176 -32.11 8.04 -2.90
CA ARG A 176 -31.28 7.57 -4.02
C ARG A 176 -29.84 7.57 -3.54
N TYR A 177 -29.11 6.49 -3.83
CA TYR A 177 -27.71 6.34 -3.46
C TYR A 177 -26.81 6.45 -4.69
N VAL A 178 -25.59 6.93 -4.49
CA VAL A 178 -24.50 6.95 -5.46
C VAL A 178 -23.30 6.32 -4.76
N CYS A 179 -22.71 5.30 -5.37
CA CYS A 179 -21.47 4.69 -4.87
C CYS A 179 -20.32 5.11 -5.79
N GLU A 180 -19.09 5.06 -5.30
CA GLU A 180 -17.86 5.13 -6.10
C GLU A 180 -17.12 3.78 -6.00
N ALA A 181 -16.54 3.29 -7.10
CA ALA A 181 -15.73 2.09 -7.13
C ALA A 181 -14.24 2.50 -7.18
N SER A 182 -13.66 2.84 -6.03
CA SER A 182 -12.24 3.21 -5.94
C SER A 182 -11.30 1.98 -5.93
N GLN A 183 -10.14 2.15 -6.56
CA GLN A 183 -9.17 1.14 -6.95
C GLN A 183 -8.60 0.31 -5.77
N MET A 184 -8.83 -1.01 -5.77
CA MET A 184 -8.19 -1.99 -4.86
C MET A 184 -6.93 -2.64 -5.45
N ILE A 185 -6.24 -2.00 -6.39
CA ILE A 185 -5.05 -2.60 -7.02
C ILE A 185 -3.94 -1.56 -7.06
N HIS A 186 -3.20 -1.41 -5.97
CA HIS A 186 -1.75 -1.17 -5.98
C HIS A 186 -1.18 -1.27 -4.56
N GLY A 187 -0.41 -2.32 -4.33
CA GLY A 187 0.51 -2.50 -3.20
C GLY A 187 1.12 -3.89 -3.33
N ASP A 188 2.43 -4.12 -3.36
CA ASP A 188 3.57 -3.22 -3.44
C ASP A 188 4.73 -4.06 -4.01
N GLN A 189 5.42 -3.59 -5.05
CA GLN A 189 6.66 -4.19 -5.55
C GLN A 189 7.81 -3.23 -5.27
N HIS A 190 8.27 -3.20 -4.02
CA HIS A 190 9.58 -2.66 -3.67
C HIS A 190 10.23 -3.52 -2.58
N MET A 191 10.90 -4.62 -2.99
CA MET A 191 11.92 -5.26 -2.16
C MET A 191 13.30 -4.83 -2.63
N ASN A 192 14.02 -4.23 -1.68
CA ASN A 192 15.37 -3.73 -1.81
C ASN A 192 16.36 -4.90 -1.81
N ARG A 193 17.23 -4.93 -2.83
CA ARG A 193 18.45 -5.75 -2.85
C ARG A 193 19.44 -5.16 -1.86
N ARG A 194 19.75 -5.85 -0.77
CA ARG A 194 21.08 -5.81 -0.11
C ARG A 194 21.25 -7.04 0.77
N ASN A 195 22.45 -7.61 0.72
CA ASN A 195 22.99 -8.73 1.48
C ASN A 195 22.69 -10.14 0.95
N GLY A 196 23.49 -10.54 -0.04
CA GLY A 196 23.71 -11.93 -0.38
C GLY A 196 24.46 -12.66 0.73
N LYS A 197 23.77 -13.53 1.46
CA LYS A 197 24.32 -14.77 2.03
C LYS A 197 23.27 -15.87 1.86
N THR A 198 23.71 -16.99 1.31
CA THR A 198 22.89 -18.11 0.87
C THR A 198 22.28 -18.87 2.04
N MET A 199 20.96 -18.89 2.11
CA MET A 199 20.12 -19.75 2.95
C MET A 199 20.16 -21.20 2.44
N ARG A 200 21.31 -21.87 2.56
CA ARG A 200 21.47 -23.27 2.09
C ARG A 200 22.01 -24.25 3.13
N GLU A 201 22.21 -23.84 4.39
CA GLU A 201 22.81 -24.74 5.40
C GLU A 201 22.00 -24.95 6.69
N ASN A 202 20.81 -24.38 6.87
CA ASN A 202 20.06 -24.50 8.15
C ASN A 202 18.78 -25.35 8.14
N ILE A 203 18.59 -26.27 7.18
CA ILE A 203 17.43 -27.19 7.20
C ILE A 203 17.90 -28.64 7.14
N GLN A 204 18.55 -29.12 8.20
CA GLN A 204 18.69 -30.56 8.44
C GLN A 204 18.55 -31.01 9.90
N ASN A 205 18.30 -30.15 10.90
CA ASN A 205 18.13 -30.62 12.28
C ASN A 205 17.17 -29.76 13.08
N MET A 206 15.88 -30.07 13.09
CA MET A 206 15.03 -29.90 14.28
C MET A 206 13.95 -30.99 14.31
N ASN A 207 14.10 -31.89 15.27
CA ASN A 207 13.08 -32.84 15.69
C ASN A 207 11.97 -32.14 16.47
N ALA A 208 10.83 -32.83 16.56
CA ALA A 208 9.61 -32.46 17.28
C ALA A 208 9.82 -32.02 18.74
N ILE A 209 8.78 -31.32 19.25
CA ILE A 209 8.54 -30.79 20.61
C ILE A 209 9.08 -29.33 20.72
N ASP A 210 8.32 -28.27 20.96
CA ASP A 210 7.16 -28.06 21.82
C ASP A 210 6.20 -27.01 21.25
N ALA A 211 4.93 -27.14 21.63
CA ALA A 211 3.86 -26.18 21.35
C ALA A 211 3.84 -25.09 22.42
N HIS A 212 4.11 -23.84 22.03
CA HIS A 212 3.52 -22.61 22.54
C HIS A 212 4.34 -21.45 21.97
N LEU A 213 3.76 -20.63 21.09
CA LEU A 213 3.88 -19.18 21.16
C LEU A 213 2.94 -18.53 20.13
N LEU A 214 2.28 -17.48 20.61
CA LEU A 214 1.49 -16.53 19.83
C LEU A 214 2.32 -15.97 18.66
N MET A 215 1.70 -15.83 17.50
CA MET A 215 2.11 -14.83 16.53
C MET A 215 0.95 -13.84 16.36
N ASP A 216 0.93 -12.88 17.28
CA ASP A 216 0.76 -11.49 16.86
C ASP A 216 1.85 -11.23 15.82
N ILE A 217 1.46 -10.84 14.62
CA ILE A 217 2.40 -10.30 13.64
C ILE A 217 2.77 -8.92 14.17
N TYR A 218 3.72 -8.87 15.08
CA TYR A 218 4.60 -7.72 15.17
C TYR A 218 5.34 -7.70 13.83
N TYR A 219 5.08 -6.66 13.03
CA TYR A 219 6.15 -6.17 12.18
C TYR A 219 7.35 -5.97 13.12
N GLU A 220 8.54 -6.45 12.75
CA GLU A 220 9.76 -5.82 13.23
C GLU A 220 9.73 -4.41 12.64
N ASP A 221 8.87 -3.55 13.19
CA ASP A 221 8.91 -2.12 12.94
C ASP A 221 10.25 -1.70 13.49
N ASP A 222 11.12 -1.18 12.61
CA ASP A 222 12.27 -0.41 13.05
C ASP A 222 11.73 0.58 14.09
N GLU A 223 12.04 0.34 15.37
CA GLU A 223 11.51 1.13 16.48
C GLU A 223 11.89 2.57 16.18
N LYS A 224 10.90 3.38 15.80
CA LYS A 224 11.16 4.76 15.43
C LYS A 224 11.60 5.50 16.68
N GLU A 225 12.89 5.81 16.72
CA GLU A 225 13.45 6.66 17.76
C GLU A 225 12.89 8.08 17.60
N CYS A 226 12.15 8.53 18.60
CA CYS A 226 11.66 9.90 18.69
C CYS A 226 12.69 10.75 19.46
N GLN A 227 12.75 12.06 19.19
CA GLN A 227 13.62 12.96 19.96
C GLN A 227 13.28 12.92 21.46
N ASP A 228 14.28 13.19 22.30
CA ASP A 228 14.12 13.30 23.76
C ASP A 228 12.98 14.26 24.10
N ASP A 229 11.93 13.75 24.77
CA ASP A 229 10.67 14.43 25.15
C ASP A 229 9.41 14.15 24.30
N LEU A 230 9.55 13.40 23.20
CA LEU A 230 8.41 12.82 22.47
C LEU A 230 8.09 11.42 23.00
N PHE A 231 6.83 11.01 22.90
CA PHE A 231 6.43 9.61 23.09
C PHE A 231 6.10 8.98 21.75
N VAL A 232 6.52 7.72 21.59
CA VAL A 232 6.22 6.91 20.40
C VAL A 232 4.85 6.30 20.59
N PHE A 233 3.95 6.55 19.65
CA PHE A 233 2.71 5.79 19.56
C PHE A 233 2.89 4.68 18.54
N SER A 234 3.20 3.47 19.05
CA SER A 234 3.60 2.32 18.25
C SER A 234 2.58 1.92 17.19
N PHE A 235 1.29 2.12 17.44
CA PHE A 235 0.24 1.73 16.49
C PHE A 235 0.29 2.51 15.17
N GLU A 236 0.76 3.76 15.19
CA GLU A 236 0.84 4.61 13.99
C GLU A 236 2.28 4.86 13.54
N ASN A 237 3.28 4.33 14.26
CA ASN A 237 4.69 4.62 14.06
C ASN A 237 5.00 6.14 13.97
N LYS A 238 4.36 6.90 14.87
CA LYS A 238 4.42 8.37 14.95
C LYS A 238 4.90 8.83 16.31
N CYS A 239 5.62 9.95 16.31
CA CYS A 239 6.13 10.61 17.51
C CYS A 239 5.21 11.77 17.87
N TYR A 240 4.74 11.78 19.11
CA TYR A 240 3.79 12.77 19.60
C TYR A 240 4.34 13.51 20.82
N LYS A 241 4.00 14.79 20.94
CA LYS A 241 4.37 15.65 22.06
C LYS A 241 3.15 16.43 22.54
N ILE A 242 2.97 16.49 23.85
CA ILE A 242 1.92 17.28 24.48
C ILE A 242 2.56 18.58 24.98
N ASP A 243 1.99 19.72 24.59
CA ASP A 243 2.54 21.03 24.93
C ASP A 243 1.45 22.01 25.40
N GLU A 244 1.84 23.01 26.18
CA GLU A 244 0.92 24.04 26.67
C GLU A 244 0.77 25.16 25.63
N LEU A 245 -0.47 25.49 25.26
CA LEU A 245 -0.72 26.58 24.32
C LEU A 245 -0.55 27.93 25.03
N LYS A 246 0.56 28.61 24.77
CA LYS A 246 0.84 29.94 25.35
C LYS A 246 0.01 31.06 24.71
N ASN A 247 -0.45 30.88 23.46
CA ASN A 247 -1.23 31.88 22.75
C ASN A 247 -2.55 31.30 22.18
N PRO A 248 -3.71 31.75 22.68
CA PRO A 248 -5.04 31.25 22.27
C PRO A 248 -5.39 31.47 20.80
N CYS A 249 -4.79 32.49 20.18
CA CYS A 249 -5.23 32.96 18.87
C CYS A 249 -4.62 32.17 17.72
N ASP A 250 -3.63 31.30 17.96
CA ASP A 250 -3.05 30.51 16.87
C ASP A 250 -2.34 29.22 17.34
N PRO A 251 -3.09 28.18 17.76
CA PRO A 251 -2.52 26.85 17.99
C PRO A 251 -1.78 26.30 16.76
N CYS A 252 -2.07 26.83 15.57
CA CYS A 252 -1.42 26.44 14.34
C CYS A 252 0.05 26.90 14.25
N ASN A 253 0.51 27.80 15.12
CA ASN A 253 1.90 28.25 15.10
C ASN A 253 2.74 27.63 16.21
N GLU A 254 2.14 27.11 17.29
CA GLU A 254 2.90 26.57 18.42
C GLU A 254 3.71 25.34 18.02
N CYS A 255 3.06 24.31 17.45
CA CYS A 255 3.78 23.12 16.99
C CYS A 255 4.77 23.45 15.84
N PRO A 256 4.38 24.20 14.78
CA PRO A 256 5.32 24.51 13.70
C PRO A 256 6.50 25.39 14.10
N SER A 257 6.35 26.28 15.09
CA SER A 257 7.47 27.07 15.60
C SER A 257 8.58 26.21 16.24
N LYS A 258 8.25 24.98 16.61
CA LYS A 258 9.15 23.99 17.20
C LYS A 258 9.52 22.86 16.23
N GLY A 259 9.14 22.97 14.95
CA GLY A 259 9.40 21.95 13.94
C GLY A 259 8.44 20.76 13.94
N TYR A 260 7.29 20.87 14.61
CA TYR A 260 6.24 19.85 14.63
C TYR A 260 5.00 20.30 13.85
N ALA A 261 4.12 19.38 13.45
CA ALA A 261 2.75 19.72 13.05
C ALA A 261 1.79 19.57 14.23
N LEU A 262 0.59 20.13 14.13
CA LEU A 262 -0.50 19.69 15.00
C LEU A 262 -0.87 18.25 14.65
N ALA A 263 -1.13 17.42 15.66
CA ALA A 263 -1.38 16.00 15.50
C ALA A 263 -2.62 15.70 14.66
N GLN A 264 -2.50 14.73 13.76
CA GLN A 264 -3.57 14.27 12.88
C GLN A 264 -3.69 12.74 12.99
N PRO A 265 -4.20 12.24 14.13
CA PRO A 265 -4.27 10.80 14.37
C PRO A 265 -5.21 10.11 13.39
N GLU A 266 -4.76 8.96 12.89
CA GLU A 266 -5.59 8.06 12.07
C GLU A 266 -6.57 7.30 12.97
N ARG A 267 -6.20 7.09 14.24
CA ARG A 267 -7.00 6.44 15.27
C ARG A 267 -7.04 7.29 16.55
N PRO A 268 -7.83 8.39 16.57
CA PRO A 268 -7.92 9.27 17.73
C PRO A 268 -8.36 8.54 19.02
N ASP A 269 -9.18 7.49 18.87
CA ASP A 269 -9.63 6.62 19.95
C ASP A 269 -8.48 5.91 20.65
N LEU A 270 -7.58 5.28 19.87
CA LEU A 270 -6.44 4.54 20.38
C LEU A 270 -5.36 5.47 20.93
N LEU A 271 -5.11 6.60 20.26
CA LEU A 271 -4.14 7.59 20.72
C LEU A 271 -4.54 8.17 22.09
N TRP A 272 -5.82 8.46 22.30
CA TRP A 272 -6.29 8.94 23.60
C TRP A 272 -6.14 7.88 24.70
N GLN A 273 -6.51 6.62 24.41
CA GLN A 273 -6.34 5.53 25.36
C GLN A 273 -4.86 5.39 25.76
N PHE A 274 -3.95 5.49 24.80
CA PHE A 274 -2.52 5.48 25.06
C PHE A 274 -2.06 6.68 25.91
N ILE A 275 -2.56 7.88 25.65
CA ILE A 275 -2.25 9.06 26.48
C ILE A 275 -2.75 8.88 27.93
N GLU A 276 -3.92 8.26 28.12
CA GLU A 276 -4.45 7.92 29.45
C GLU A 276 -3.61 6.84 30.15
N GLU A 277 -3.22 5.78 29.43
CA GLU A 277 -2.51 4.60 29.97
C GLU A 277 -1.03 4.82 30.21
N SER A 278 -0.36 5.59 29.35
CA SER A 278 1.09 5.84 29.41
C SER A 278 1.53 6.56 30.69
N GLY A 279 0.59 7.05 31.50
CA GLY A 279 0.96 7.80 32.69
C GLY A 279 1.76 9.06 32.36
N ASN A 280 1.59 9.59 31.14
CA ASN A 280 1.95 10.96 30.75
C ASN A 280 0.85 11.96 31.17
N TYR A 281 -0.36 11.45 31.42
CA TYR A 281 -1.47 12.19 32.04
C TYR A 281 -1.18 12.83 33.42
N PRO A 282 -0.41 12.24 34.34
CA PRO A 282 0.08 12.86 35.58
C PRO A 282 0.91 14.13 35.33
N TYR A 283 1.63 14.27 34.21
CA TYR A 283 2.32 15.52 33.86
C TYR A 283 1.31 16.65 33.61
N ILE A 284 0.16 16.32 33.00
CA ILE A 284 -0.98 17.22 32.83
C ILE A 284 -1.67 17.53 34.18
N GLN A 285 -1.74 16.57 35.11
CA GLN A 285 -2.37 16.77 36.42
C GLN A 285 -1.49 17.56 37.42
N LYS A 286 -0.16 17.44 37.36
CA LYS A 286 0.75 18.01 38.37
C LYS A 286 0.88 19.54 38.28
N ASN A 287 0.57 20.15 37.13
CA ASN A 287 0.67 21.59 36.88
C ASN A 287 -0.67 22.37 36.99
N HIS A 288 -1.56 21.98 37.93
CA HIS A 288 -2.79 22.72 38.28
C HIS A 288 -3.96 22.69 37.28
N MET A 289 -4.30 21.53 36.73
CA MET A 289 -5.64 21.32 36.17
C MET A 289 -6.24 20.01 36.71
N SER A 290 -7.15 20.14 37.69
CA SER A 290 -7.93 19.01 38.25
C SER A 290 -8.93 18.39 37.25
N TYR A 291 -9.02 18.95 36.04
CA TYR A 291 -9.67 18.41 34.87
C TYR A 291 -8.70 18.60 33.71
N ALA A 292 -8.15 17.53 33.13
CA ALA A 292 -7.42 17.69 31.88
C ALA A 292 -8.38 18.32 30.87
N GLY A 293 -8.08 19.55 30.46
CA GLY A 293 -8.79 20.20 29.37
C GLY A 293 -8.69 19.34 28.11
N PRO A 294 -9.57 19.55 27.14
CA PRO A 294 -9.48 18.83 25.89
C PRO A 294 -8.19 19.23 25.14
N LEU A 295 -7.57 18.26 24.46
CA LEU A 295 -6.34 18.43 23.69
C LEU A 295 -6.69 18.99 22.31
N VAL A 296 -6.11 20.13 21.93
CA VAL A 296 -6.23 20.66 20.57
C VAL A 296 -5.39 19.83 19.61
N ILE A 297 -5.98 19.44 18.49
CA ILE A 297 -5.36 18.67 17.41
C ILE A 297 -5.51 19.41 16.07
N GLY A 298 -4.86 18.91 15.02
CA GLY A 298 -4.67 19.59 13.74
C GLY A 298 -5.89 19.64 12.83
N GLY A 299 -7.09 19.84 13.36
CA GLY A 299 -8.31 20.00 12.55
C GLY A 299 -8.81 21.44 12.52
N ARG A 300 -9.05 21.96 11.32
CA ARG A 300 -9.66 23.27 11.09
C ARG A 300 -11.00 23.12 10.41
N GLY A 301 -11.98 23.91 10.83
CA GLY A 301 -13.25 23.98 10.14
C GLY A 301 -13.82 25.38 10.06
N ASN A 302 -14.43 25.69 8.92
CA ASN A 302 -15.24 26.90 8.73
C ASN A 302 -16.71 26.51 8.79
N GLY A 303 -17.28 26.48 10.00
CA GLY A 303 -18.66 26.04 10.21
C GLY A 303 -18.75 24.54 10.46
N ARG A 304 -19.33 23.77 9.52
CA ARG A 304 -19.56 22.32 9.69
C ARG A 304 -18.48 21.44 9.07
N ASP A 305 -17.70 22.00 8.15
CA ASP A 305 -16.72 21.23 7.40
C ASP A 305 -15.37 21.37 8.08
N PHE A 306 -14.93 20.30 8.75
CA PHE A 306 -13.61 20.20 9.34
C PHE A 306 -12.71 19.32 8.46
N VAL A 307 -11.49 19.77 8.24
CA VAL A 307 -10.42 19.03 7.58
C VAL A 307 -9.20 19.05 8.49
N TRP A 308 -8.37 18.03 8.38
CA TRP A 308 -7.04 18.04 8.95
C TRP A 308 -6.19 19.14 8.30
N ASP A 309 -5.15 19.60 8.98
CA ASP A 309 -4.27 20.68 8.52
C ASP A 309 -3.50 20.29 7.25
N ASN A 310 -3.32 18.98 6.97
CA ASN A 310 -2.80 18.48 5.69
C ASN A 310 -3.85 18.44 4.56
N GLY A 311 -5.09 18.87 4.81
CA GLY A 311 -6.21 18.86 3.87
C GLY A 311 -7.03 17.57 3.83
N SER A 312 -6.65 16.53 4.58
CA SER A 312 -7.40 15.27 4.61
C SER A 312 -8.69 15.38 5.41
N VAL A 313 -9.68 14.56 5.07
CA VAL A 313 -11.03 14.62 5.67
C VAL A 313 -11.05 13.91 7.02
N ILE A 314 -11.74 14.50 8.00
CA ILE A 314 -11.94 13.90 9.32
C ILE A 314 -13.11 12.92 9.26
N HIS A 315 -12.88 11.68 9.69
CA HIS A 315 -13.92 10.65 9.63
C HIS A 315 -15.10 10.97 10.56
N SER A 316 -16.33 10.81 10.06
CA SER A 316 -17.55 11.22 10.77
C SER A 316 -17.83 10.43 12.06
N SER A 317 -17.28 9.23 12.19
CA SER A 317 -17.45 8.38 13.39
C SER A 317 -16.73 8.90 14.64
N TRP A 318 -15.90 9.93 14.51
CA TRP A 318 -15.10 10.44 15.63
C TRP A 318 -15.75 11.61 16.36
N TRP A 319 -16.89 12.11 15.92
CA TRP A 319 -17.59 13.26 16.53
C TRP A 319 -18.58 12.83 17.61
N GLU A 320 -18.65 13.57 18.72
CA GLU A 320 -19.68 13.32 19.77
C GLU A 320 -21.06 13.75 19.26
N ARG A 321 -21.06 14.87 18.55
CA ARG A 321 -22.19 15.49 17.88
C ARG A 321 -21.63 16.26 16.69
N GLU A 322 -22.42 16.39 15.62
CA GLU A 322 -22.03 17.22 14.48
C GLU A 322 -21.53 18.61 14.94
N PRO A 323 -20.43 19.11 14.37
CA PRO A 323 -19.92 20.43 14.70
C PRO A 323 -21.03 21.45 14.48
N ARG A 324 -21.45 22.14 15.56
CA ARG A 324 -22.43 23.19 15.42
C ARG A 324 -21.77 24.34 14.66
N SER A 325 -22.35 24.73 13.54
CA SER A 325 -21.93 25.91 12.79
C SER A 325 -22.03 27.14 13.69
N VAL A 326 -20.91 27.53 14.29
CA VAL A 326 -20.73 28.81 14.96
C VAL A 326 -19.90 29.66 14.00
N LYS A 327 -20.26 30.94 13.83
CA LYS A 327 -19.61 31.88 12.92
C LYS A 327 -18.15 32.25 13.30
N ASN A 328 -17.56 31.55 14.27
CA ASN A 328 -16.25 31.83 14.83
C ASN A 328 -15.30 30.66 14.55
N ILE A 329 -13.99 30.94 14.53
CA ILE A 329 -12.93 29.94 14.34
C ILE A 329 -13.06 28.88 15.43
N ASN A 330 -13.33 27.65 15.01
CA ASN A 330 -13.42 26.50 15.90
C ASN A 330 -12.13 25.71 15.81
N CYS A 331 -11.54 25.44 16.97
CA CYS A 331 -10.46 24.49 17.14
C CYS A 331 -11.07 23.09 17.27
N LEU A 332 -10.45 22.11 16.63
CA LEU A 332 -10.76 20.71 16.88
C LEU A 332 -10.05 20.24 18.13
N VAL A 333 -10.82 19.69 19.07
CA VAL A 333 -10.28 19.17 20.31
C VAL A 333 -10.66 17.71 20.53
N MET A 334 -9.73 16.93 21.07
CA MET A 334 -9.89 15.56 21.49
C MET A 334 -10.02 15.52 23.02
N GLY A 335 -11.03 14.85 23.55
CA GLY A 335 -11.21 14.76 25.01
C GLY A 335 -11.88 13.47 25.43
N SER A 336 -11.69 13.12 26.71
CA SER A 336 -12.34 11.97 27.34
C SER A 336 -13.81 12.30 27.59
N HIS A 337 -14.69 11.46 27.07
CA HIS A 337 -16.08 11.42 27.51
C HIS A 337 -16.19 10.50 28.75
N ARG A 338 -17.30 10.56 29.50
CA ARG A 338 -17.51 9.73 30.71
C ARG A 338 -17.34 8.22 30.45
N SER A 339 -17.37 7.79 29.20
CA SER A 339 -17.18 6.43 28.70
C SER A 339 -15.72 6.03 28.46
N LYS A 340 -14.71 6.89 28.75
CA LYS A 340 -13.27 6.67 28.43
C LYS A 340 -12.93 6.53 26.95
N THR A 341 -13.87 6.79 26.06
CA THR A 341 -13.63 6.86 24.62
C THR A 341 -13.25 8.28 24.26
N ALA A 342 -12.17 8.45 23.47
CA ALA A 342 -11.83 9.73 22.88
C ALA A 342 -12.97 10.17 21.96
N ILE A 343 -13.37 11.43 22.08
CA ILE A 343 -14.31 12.00 21.13
C ILE A 343 -13.82 13.35 20.66
N LEU A 344 -13.94 13.59 19.35
CA LEU A 344 -13.64 14.86 18.72
C LEU A 344 -14.81 15.82 18.91
N LYS A 345 -14.47 17.06 19.28
CA LYS A 345 -15.42 18.16 19.46
C LYS A 345 -14.88 19.41 18.82
N SER A 346 -15.76 20.20 18.22
CA SER A 346 -15.46 21.58 17.88
C SER A 346 -15.61 22.45 19.13
N GLN A 347 -14.59 23.22 19.47
CA GLN A 347 -14.65 24.21 20.54
C GLN A 347 -14.11 25.55 20.06
N LEU A 348 -14.64 26.66 20.60
CA LEU A 348 -14.03 27.97 20.38
C LEU A 348 -12.59 27.93 20.86
N CYS A 349 -11.66 28.35 20.00
CA CYS A 349 -10.27 28.57 20.40
C CYS A 349 -10.27 29.60 21.55
N ARG A 350 -9.85 29.17 22.73
CA ARG A 350 -9.85 29.92 23.98
C ARG A 350 -8.51 29.73 24.67
N ASP A 351 -8.23 30.62 25.61
CA ASP A 351 -7.04 30.65 26.42
C ASP A 351 -6.93 29.37 27.26
N ASN A 352 -5.74 28.77 27.27
CA ASN A 352 -5.33 27.60 28.06
C ASN A 352 -5.76 26.22 27.52
N PHE A 353 -5.60 25.98 26.22
CA PHE A 353 -5.60 24.60 25.72
C PHE A 353 -4.23 23.95 25.85
N ILE A 354 -4.24 22.63 25.90
CA ILE A 354 -3.06 21.81 25.68
C ILE A 354 -3.11 21.38 24.22
N VAL A 355 -2.01 21.50 23.49
CA VAL A 355 -1.89 21.04 22.10
C VAL A 355 -1.20 19.68 22.05
N LEU A 356 -1.62 18.86 21.10
CA LEU A 356 -0.91 17.65 20.73
C LEU A 356 -0.19 17.90 19.41
N CYS A 357 1.12 17.83 19.44
CA CYS A 357 1.99 17.98 18.28
C CYS A 357 2.46 16.61 17.76
N GLU A 358 2.67 16.49 16.46
CA GLU A 358 3.17 15.32 15.75
C GLU A 358 4.45 15.69 15.00
N GLN A 359 5.48 14.84 15.08
CA GLN A 359 6.73 15.05 14.37
C GLN A 359 6.58 14.79 12.87
N THR A 360 6.89 15.82 12.07
CA THR A 360 6.91 15.73 10.61
C THR A 360 8.33 15.46 10.10
N GLY A 361 8.59 14.24 9.61
CA GLY A 361 9.87 13.85 9.01
C GLY A 361 10.72 12.90 9.87
N SER A 362 11.68 12.23 9.24
CA SER A 362 12.75 11.50 9.94
C SER A 362 13.72 12.49 10.57
N VAL A 363 14.20 12.21 11.78
CA VAL A 363 15.38 12.90 12.32
C VAL A 363 16.52 12.49 11.39
N GLU A 364 16.87 13.34 10.42
CA GLU A 364 18.17 13.20 9.78
C GLU A 364 19.17 13.60 10.86
N ASP A 365 19.96 12.62 11.32
CA ASP A 365 21.11 12.86 12.19
C ASP A 365 21.93 13.97 11.54
N SER A 366 21.82 15.18 12.09
CA SER A 366 22.73 16.25 11.79
C SER A 366 24.04 15.87 12.46
N ASP A 367 24.73 14.90 11.87
CA ASP A 367 26.02 14.43 12.31
C ASP A 367 26.92 15.64 12.43
N SER A 368 27.30 15.89 13.68
CA SER A 368 28.35 16.80 14.04
C SER A 368 29.58 16.41 13.22
N SER A 369 30.09 17.37 12.45
CA SER A 369 31.46 17.29 11.94
C SER A 369 32.40 17.46 13.14
N ASP A 370 32.50 16.43 13.98
CA ASP A 370 33.54 16.33 14.97
C ASP A 370 34.79 15.79 14.29
N ASP A 371 35.67 16.74 14.02
CA ASP A 371 37.04 16.65 13.55
C ASP A 371 37.84 15.70 14.47
N TYR A 372 37.97 14.44 14.09
CA TYR A 372 38.90 13.51 14.74
C TYR A 372 40.29 13.68 14.13
N ASP A 373 41.11 14.50 14.78
CA ASP A 373 42.56 14.55 14.55
C ASP A 373 43.18 13.17 14.85
N TYR A 374 43.76 12.58 13.80
CA TYR A 374 44.48 11.31 13.82
C TYR A 374 45.89 11.54 14.40
N TYR A 375 46.16 11.04 15.61
CA TYR A 375 47.52 10.98 16.15
C TYR A 375 48.27 9.78 15.58
N ASP A 376 49.33 10.07 14.83
CA ASP A 376 50.35 9.16 14.34
C ASP A 376 51.21 8.69 15.52
N TYR A 377 51.32 7.37 15.73
CA TYR A 377 52.30 6.76 16.63
C TYR A 377 53.35 6.06 15.77
N ASP A 378 54.53 6.68 15.70
CA ASP A 378 55.77 6.02 15.33
C ASP A 378 56.07 4.92 16.35
N ASP A 379 56.19 3.67 15.90
CA ASP A 379 56.86 2.62 16.66
C ASP A 379 57.91 1.93 15.78
N GLU A 380 59.15 2.07 16.23
CA GLU A 380 60.37 1.46 15.70
C GLU A 380 60.45 -0.04 16.07
N SER A 381 61.47 -0.70 15.53
CA SER A 381 62.01 -2.03 15.86
C SER A 381 61.64 -3.14 14.84
N ASP A 382 62.50 -4.03 14.38
CA ASP A 382 63.95 -4.18 14.48
C ASP A 382 64.38 -5.42 13.63
N TYR A 383 65.65 -5.44 13.23
CA TYR A 383 66.54 -6.59 12.90
C TYR A 383 66.27 -7.60 11.75
N ASN A 384 67.24 -7.60 10.80
CA ASN A 384 68.19 -8.69 10.38
C ASN A 384 67.66 -10.10 10.07
N GLU A 385 68.24 -10.96 9.21
CA GLU A 385 69.40 -11.02 8.31
C GLU A 385 69.24 -12.35 7.52
N ASP A 386 70.01 -12.50 6.43
CA ASP A 386 70.51 -13.76 5.83
C ASP A 386 69.64 -14.70 4.99
N GLY A 387 69.97 -14.72 3.68
CA GLY A 387 70.63 -15.90 3.10
C GLY A 387 69.83 -16.80 2.12
N PRO A 388 70.51 -17.52 1.20
CA PRO A 388 70.12 -17.55 -0.23
C PRO A 388 69.84 -18.96 -0.81
N SER A 389 69.22 -19.05 -2.01
CA SER A 389 69.59 -20.01 -3.07
C SER A 389 68.72 -19.94 -4.34
N GLU A 390 69.41 -19.82 -5.49
CA GLU A 390 69.22 -20.50 -6.81
C GLU A 390 67.87 -20.41 -7.56
N SER A 391 67.82 -19.73 -8.72
CA SER A 391 67.89 -20.27 -10.11
C SER A 391 66.54 -20.85 -10.61
N THR A 392 65.97 -20.59 -11.80
CA THR A 392 66.47 -20.27 -13.14
C THR A 392 65.39 -19.59 -14.02
N SER A 393 65.86 -18.83 -15.01
CA SER A 393 65.43 -18.74 -16.43
C SER A 393 64.05 -18.18 -16.86
N ASP A 394 64.17 -17.15 -17.71
CA ASP A 394 63.44 -16.88 -18.97
C ASP A 394 62.22 -15.94 -19.00
N THR A 395 62.55 -14.65 -19.13
CA THR A 395 62.29 -13.77 -20.28
C THR A 395 61.08 -14.05 -21.18
N ILE A 396 60.12 -13.12 -21.18
CA ILE A 396 59.49 -12.34 -22.29
C ILE A 396 58.29 -11.64 -21.60
N GLY A 397 58.22 -10.32 -21.40
CA GLY A 397 58.48 -9.24 -22.35
C GLY A 397 57.16 -8.73 -22.92
N ASN A 398 56.42 -7.89 -22.17
CA ASN A 398 56.04 -6.54 -22.61
C ASN A 398 55.03 -5.85 -21.68
N SER A 399 55.50 -4.68 -21.24
CA SER A 399 54.83 -3.48 -20.74
C SER A 399 53.56 -3.06 -21.49
N TYR A 400 52.58 -2.49 -20.78
CA TYR A 400 52.12 -1.11 -20.99
C TYR A 400 51.36 -0.57 -19.75
N SER A 401 51.48 0.74 -19.58
CA SER A 401 51.31 1.57 -18.40
C SER A 401 49.87 1.72 -17.88
N ARG A 402 49.74 1.85 -16.55
CA ARG A 402 48.49 2.20 -15.84
C ARG A 402 48.69 3.57 -15.17
N ALA A 403 47.93 4.57 -15.62
CA ALA A 403 47.64 5.82 -14.91
C ALA A 403 46.11 5.91 -14.88
N GLY A 404 45.45 5.97 -13.72
CA GLY A 404 44.95 7.22 -13.11
C GLY A 404 43.81 7.83 -13.97
N SER A 405 42.65 8.27 -13.51
CA SER A 405 41.99 8.46 -12.22
C SER A 405 40.62 9.12 -12.56
N SER A 406 39.69 9.20 -11.60
CA SER A 406 38.66 10.25 -11.44
C SER A 406 37.21 10.00 -11.89
N GLY A 407 36.31 9.97 -10.90
CA GLY A 407 35.25 10.96 -10.70
C GLY A 407 34.01 10.90 -11.59
N ILE A 408 32.90 10.37 -11.05
CA ILE A 408 31.56 10.40 -11.66
C ILE A 408 30.80 11.64 -11.18
N LYS A 409 30.28 12.44 -12.12
CA LYS A 409 29.20 13.42 -11.92
C LYS A 409 27.90 12.90 -12.54
N PRO A 410 26.71 13.22 -12.00
CA PRO A 410 25.43 12.78 -12.54
C PRO A 410 24.87 13.79 -13.55
N GLY A 411 24.30 13.28 -14.65
CA GLY A 411 23.34 14.01 -15.50
C GLY A 411 23.80 14.27 -16.93
N GLU A 412 23.74 13.25 -17.80
CA GLU A 412 23.70 13.46 -19.26
C GLU A 412 22.91 12.32 -19.93
N SER A 413 21.80 12.65 -20.58
CA SER A 413 20.91 11.70 -21.27
C SER A 413 21.56 11.23 -22.57
N GLN A 414 22.22 10.08 -22.53
CA GLN A 414 22.80 9.44 -23.72
C GLN A 414 21.71 8.88 -24.64
N LYS A 415 21.82 9.22 -25.92
CA LYS A 415 21.08 8.67 -27.06
C LYS A 415 21.39 7.17 -27.18
N GLY A 416 20.56 6.34 -26.53
CA GLY A 416 20.81 4.91 -26.36
C GLY A 416 20.74 4.11 -27.66
N SER A 417 21.77 3.29 -27.91
CA SER A 417 21.71 2.20 -28.90
C SER A 417 20.61 1.20 -28.49
N CYS A 418 19.91 0.62 -29.47
CA CYS A 418 18.89 -0.38 -29.19
C CYS A 418 19.55 -1.72 -28.85
N GLU A 419 19.89 -1.88 -27.58
CA GLU A 419 20.51 -3.08 -27.03
C GLU A 419 19.61 -3.69 -25.96
N ASP A 420 19.68 -5.02 -25.85
CA ASP A 420 18.99 -5.73 -24.78
C ASP A 420 19.68 -5.43 -23.45
N SER A 421 18.89 -5.09 -22.43
CA SER A 421 19.40 -4.71 -21.11
C SER A 421 19.92 -5.89 -20.27
N THR A 422 19.71 -7.13 -20.75
CA THR A 422 20.18 -8.36 -20.09
C THR A 422 20.59 -9.41 -21.11
N THR A 423 21.52 -10.28 -20.72
CA THR A 423 21.99 -11.42 -21.53
C THR A 423 20.96 -12.55 -21.63
N ASP A 424 19.95 -12.58 -20.74
CA ASP A 424 18.95 -13.66 -20.67
C ASP A 424 17.86 -13.54 -21.75
N CYS A 425 17.85 -12.44 -22.52
CA CYS A 425 16.78 -12.12 -23.46
C CYS A 425 16.51 -13.20 -24.49
N LEU A 426 17.54 -13.94 -24.94
CA LEU A 426 17.39 -15.07 -25.87
C LEU A 426 16.48 -16.18 -25.31
N SER A 427 16.51 -16.42 -24.01
CA SER A 427 15.66 -17.43 -23.36
C SER A 427 14.20 -16.97 -23.19
N TRP A 428 13.94 -15.66 -23.36
CA TRP A 428 12.63 -15.04 -23.15
C TRP A 428 11.89 -14.69 -24.44
N GLU A 429 12.41 -15.06 -25.62
CA GLU A 429 11.84 -14.71 -26.92
C GLU A 429 10.35 -15.11 -27.05
N SER A 430 9.96 -16.27 -26.51
CA SER A 430 8.57 -16.75 -26.54
C SER A 430 7.59 -15.89 -25.73
N TYR A 431 8.08 -15.09 -24.77
CA TYR A 431 7.25 -14.23 -23.93
C TYR A 431 7.03 -12.84 -24.52
N CYS A 432 7.72 -12.48 -25.60
CA CYS A 432 7.61 -11.15 -26.22
C CYS A 432 6.18 -10.80 -26.67
N ALA A 433 5.35 -11.80 -27.03
CA ALA A 433 3.97 -11.57 -27.47
C ALA A 433 3.01 -11.18 -26.32
N GLY A 434 3.27 -11.64 -25.09
CA GLY A 434 2.35 -11.51 -23.95
C GLY A 434 2.86 -10.69 -22.78
N ASN A 435 4.17 -10.41 -22.71
CA ASN A 435 4.80 -9.80 -21.54
C ASN A 435 5.47 -8.46 -21.88
N SER A 436 4.90 -7.36 -21.40
CA SER A 436 5.44 -6.00 -21.61
C SER A 436 6.80 -5.77 -20.94
N ALA A 437 7.06 -6.39 -19.78
CA ALA A 437 8.34 -6.26 -19.08
C ALA A 437 9.48 -6.89 -19.89
N VAL A 438 9.22 -8.03 -20.54
CA VAL A 438 10.19 -8.67 -21.45
C VAL A 438 10.45 -7.77 -22.66
N ARG A 439 9.41 -7.18 -23.27
CA ARG A 439 9.58 -6.23 -24.39
C ARG A 439 10.38 -4.97 -24.05
N ASN A 440 10.27 -4.48 -22.81
CA ASN A 440 11.02 -3.29 -22.36
C ASN A 440 12.47 -3.62 -22.03
N LYS A 441 12.75 -4.80 -21.47
CA LYS A 441 14.12 -5.23 -21.14
C LYS A 441 14.88 -5.78 -22.34
N CYS A 442 14.16 -6.38 -23.29
CA CYS A 442 14.72 -7.10 -24.43
C CYS A 442 14.23 -6.52 -25.76
N PRO A 443 14.38 -5.21 -26.03
CA PRO A 443 13.79 -4.58 -27.20
C PRO A 443 14.36 -5.10 -28.53
N LYS A 444 15.62 -5.57 -28.53
CA LYS A 444 16.28 -6.15 -29.70
C LYS A 444 15.81 -7.58 -29.93
N THR A 445 15.81 -8.41 -28.91
CA THR A 445 15.30 -9.79 -29.00
C THR A 445 13.79 -9.82 -29.35
N CYS A 446 12.99 -8.93 -28.76
CA CYS A 446 11.56 -8.82 -29.06
C CYS A 446 11.24 -8.06 -30.35
N LYS A 447 12.25 -7.59 -31.10
CA LYS A 447 12.09 -6.82 -32.34
C LYS A 447 11.21 -5.57 -32.17
N THR A 448 11.19 -5.01 -30.96
CA THR A 448 10.49 -3.75 -30.64
C THR A 448 11.40 -2.54 -30.79
N CYS A 449 12.68 -2.74 -31.14
CA CYS A 449 13.54 -1.71 -31.69
C CYS A 449 12.89 -1.11 -32.95
N VAL A 450 12.09 -0.07 -32.78
CA VAL A 450 11.80 0.85 -33.87
C VAL A 450 13.12 1.53 -34.14
N ALA A 451 13.83 1.09 -35.18
CA ALA A 451 14.97 1.83 -35.71
C ALA A 451 14.53 3.28 -35.76
N SER A 452 15.20 4.16 -35.00
CA SER A 452 14.84 5.58 -34.93
C SER A 452 14.56 6.04 -36.35
N ALA A 453 13.28 6.21 -36.65
CA ALA A 453 12.86 6.69 -37.93
C ALA A 453 13.61 8.01 -38.06
N THR A 454 14.42 8.12 -39.11
CA THR A 454 14.79 9.45 -39.62
C THR A 454 13.51 10.25 -39.56
N ASP A 455 13.48 11.31 -38.76
CA ASP A 455 12.32 12.20 -38.56
C ASP A 455 11.92 12.75 -39.94
N VAL A 456 11.16 11.96 -40.71
CA VAL A 456 10.49 12.44 -41.90
C VAL A 456 9.33 13.21 -41.33
N CYS A 457 9.47 14.53 -41.33
CA CYS A 457 8.40 15.38 -40.90
C CYS A 457 7.26 15.32 -41.91
N GLU A 458 6.32 14.42 -41.63
CA GLU A 458 5.09 14.28 -42.37
C GLU A 458 3.91 14.66 -41.48
N ASP A 459 2.82 15.08 -42.12
CA ASP A 459 1.56 15.28 -41.45
C ASP A 459 0.97 13.92 -41.07
N SER A 460 0.61 13.77 -39.79
CA SER A 460 -0.01 12.54 -39.28
C SER A 460 -1.49 12.38 -39.66
N ASP A 461 -2.13 13.45 -40.15
CA ASP A 461 -3.53 13.46 -40.55
C ASP A 461 -3.68 13.81 -42.04
N PRO A 462 -4.36 12.98 -42.87
CA PRO A 462 -4.53 13.24 -44.30
C PRO A 462 -5.34 14.51 -44.62
N ASN A 463 -6.06 15.08 -43.64
CA ASN A 463 -6.84 16.30 -43.81
C ASN A 463 -6.05 17.59 -43.56
N CYS A 464 -4.78 17.51 -43.20
CA CYS A 464 -3.96 18.69 -42.84
C CYS A 464 -3.96 19.80 -43.90
N LYS A 465 -4.06 19.44 -45.19
CA LYS A 465 -4.23 20.39 -46.32
C LYS A 465 -5.42 21.36 -46.16
N HIS A 466 -6.46 20.98 -45.43
CA HIS A 466 -7.66 21.79 -45.17
C HIS A 466 -7.56 22.62 -43.89
N TRP A 467 -6.59 22.35 -43.02
CA TRP A 467 -6.49 22.96 -41.70
C TRP A 467 -5.37 24.00 -41.57
N LYS A 468 -4.74 24.38 -42.69
CA LYS A 468 -3.64 25.35 -42.71
C LYS A 468 -3.96 26.68 -42.01
N THR A 469 -5.21 27.14 -42.07
CA THR A 469 -5.66 28.38 -41.41
C THR A 469 -5.75 28.28 -39.88
N TYR A 470 -5.70 27.07 -39.31
CA TYR A 470 -5.80 26.82 -37.88
C TYR A 470 -4.44 26.59 -37.21
N CYS A 471 -3.35 26.60 -37.98
CA CYS A 471 -2.00 26.35 -37.46
C CYS A 471 -1.55 27.35 -36.38
N ASP A 472 -2.07 28.58 -36.43
CA ASP A 472 -1.72 29.65 -35.47
C ASP A 472 -2.60 29.66 -34.21
N SER A 473 -3.82 29.11 -34.28
CA SER A 473 -4.83 29.21 -33.22
C SER A 473 -5.16 27.87 -32.55
N ASN A 474 -4.78 26.73 -33.14
CA ASN A 474 -5.15 25.41 -32.65
C ASN A 474 -3.91 24.51 -32.49
N THR A 475 -3.53 24.26 -31.23
CA THR A 475 -2.36 23.44 -30.86
C THR A 475 -2.49 21.99 -31.30
N THR A 476 -3.71 21.44 -31.37
CA THR A 476 -3.96 20.07 -31.87
C THR A 476 -3.67 19.97 -33.37
N VAL A 477 -4.09 20.95 -34.17
CA VAL A 477 -3.77 21.02 -35.60
C VAL A 477 -2.26 21.16 -35.78
N LYS A 478 -1.60 22.02 -35.01
CA LYS A 478 -0.15 22.21 -35.07
C LYS A 478 0.66 20.94 -34.72
N GLY A 479 0.14 20.12 -33.80
CA GLY A 479 0.75 18.85 -33.41
C GLY A 479 0.55 17.73 -34.44
N LYS A 480 -0.61 17.67 -35.10
CA LYS A 480 -0.93 16.65 -36.10
C LYS A 480 -0.42 16.98 -37.51
N CYS A 481 -0.35 18.26 -37.84
CA CYS A 481 -0.05 18.79 -39.17
C CYS A 481 1.29 19.53 -39.20
N LYS A 482 2.36 18.89 -38.71
CA LYS A 482 3.65 19.53 -38.50
C LYS A 482 4.27 20.06 -39.80
N ALA A 483 4.12 19.34 -40.91
CA ALA A 483 4.62 19.75 -42.22
C ALA A 483 3.76 20.88 -42.80
N THR A 484 2.42 20.73 -42.80
CA THR A 484 1.51 21.77 -43.31
C THR A 484 1.58 23.08 -42.51
N CYS A 485 1.80 22.99 -41.19
CA CYS A 485 1.93 24.15 -40.31
C CYS A 485 3.35 24.75 -40.28
N GLY A 486 4.27 24.27 -41.11
CA GLY A 486 5.64 24.80 -41.20
C GLY A 486 6.45 24.65 -39.91
N VAL A 487 6.06 23.71 -39.04
CA VAL A 487 6.78 23.42 -37.78
C VAL A 487 8.13 22.78 -38.07
N CYS A 488 8.26 22.14 -39.24
CA CYS A 488 9.48 21.49 -39.66
C CYS A 488 10.28 22.37 -40.60
N GLN A 489 11.55 22.57 -40.28
CA GLN A 489 12.48 23.21 -41.20
C GLN A 489 12.87 22.20 -42.29
N PRO A 490 12.83 22.58 -43.58
CA PRO A 490 13.35 21.73 -44.63
C PRO A 490 14.84 21.52 -44.40
N SER A 491 15.30 20.27 -44.34
CA SER A 491 16.73 19.98 -44.27
C SER A 491 17.42 20.61 -45.49
N PRO A 492 18.56 21.31 -45.31
CA PRO A 492 19.27 21.92 -46.43
C PRO A 492 19.67 20.82 -47.42
N SER A 493 19.14 20.89 -48.64
CA SER A 493 19.50 20.00 -49.72
C SER A 493 20.96 20.25 -50.10
N THR A 494 21.84 19.29 -49.81
CA THR A 494 23.21 19.28 -50.35
C THR A 494 23.12 19.11 -51.87
N GLY A 495 23.56 20.13 -52.61
CA GLY A 495 23.74 20.11 -54.05
C GLY A 495 25.12 19.64 -54.46
#